data_AF-A0A0D6M1L0-F1
#
_entry.id   AF-A0A0D6M1L0-F1
#
_cell.length_a   1.000
_cell.length_b   1.000
_cell.length_c   1.000
_cell.angle_alpha   90.00
_cell.angle_beta   90.00
_cell.angle_gamma   90.00
#
_symmetry.space_group_name_H-M   'P 1'
#
loop_
_entity.id
_entity.type
_entity.pdbx_description
1 polymer ?
#
loop_
_entity_poly.entity_id
_entity_poly.type
_entity_poly.pdbx_seq_one_letter_code
_entity_poly.pdbx_strand_id
1 'polypeptide(L)'
;MGREKETVGATAILLMFAAFLRISELCHLRFSDISFQGEDVWWLRVRKSKTDQRGNGTTIAFRLDGQGLRLWNDFKNLHGFSAPEDFIFSCRTGGPPSRDFISRRLKKTLTDAGLAHRRLTSHSFRGGAATTAIRAGADPANVMRVGRWKSRKSFLSYVNLSPL
;
A
#
# COMPACT_ATOMS: atom_id res chain seq x y z
N MET A 1 3.81 23.72 -1.18
CA MET A 1 4.83 22.84 -0.56
C MET A 1 4.29 21.97 0.60
N GLY A 2 3.25 22.39 1.35
CA GLY A 2 2.62 21.57 2.41
C GLY A 2 1.65 20.49 1.88
N ARG A 3 0.72 20.87 1.00
CA ARG A 3 -0.30 19.98 0.41
C ARG A 3 0.28 18.78 -0.34
N GLU A 4 1.25 19.03 -1.22
CA GLU A 4 2.00 17.99 -1.95
C GLU A 4 2.61 16.97 -0.99
N LYS A 5 3.12 17.47 0.15
CA LYS A 5 3.74 16.62 1.13
C LYS A 5 2.70 15.70 1.81
N GLU A 6 1.55 16.22 2.17
CA GLU A 6 0.46 15.43 2.77
C GLU A 6 -0.03 14.34 1.81
N THR A 7 -0.22 14.68 0.54
CA THR A 7 -0.70 13.74 -0.50
C THR A 7 0.20 12.52 -0.66
N VAL A 8 1.52 12.69 -0.63
CA VAL A 8 2.47 11.56 -0.76
C VAL A 8 2.31 10.54 0.34
N GLY A 9 2.23 10.98 1.61
CA GLY A 9 2.12 10.05 2.72
C GLY A 9 0.74 9.42 2.83
N ALA A 10 -0.33 10.16 2.52
CA ALA A 10 -1.67 9.61 2.46
C ALA A 10 -1.80 8.56 1.34
N THR A 11 -1.21 8.80 0.18
CA THR A 11 -1.20 7.84 -0.95
C THR A 11 -0.40 6.59 -0.61
N ALA A 12 0.74 6.73 0.08
CA ALA A 12 1.49 5.59 0.59
C ALA A 12 0.63 4.72 1.53
N ILE A 13 -0.09 5.33 2.47
CA ILE A 13 -1.02 4.63 3.37
C ILE A 13 -2.12 3.93 2.56
N LEU A 14 -2.75 4.63 1.62
CA LEU A 14 -3.81 4.11 0.76
C LEU A 14 -3.37 2.85 0.03
N LEU A 15 -2.24 2.88 -0.70
CA LEU A 15 -1.76 1.73 -1.46
C LEU A 15 -1.33 0.57 -0.55
N MET A 16 -0.71 0.87 0.59
CA MET A 16 -0.34 -0.16 1.57
C MET A 16 -1.56 -0.88 2.15
N PHE A 17 -2.65 -0.15 2.38
CA PHE A 17 -3.90 -0.72 2.85
C PHE A 17 -4.63 -1.48 1.73
N ALA A 18 -4.94 -0.81 0.61
CA ALA A 18 -5.77 -1.37 -0.45
C ALA A 18 -5.13 -2.58 -1.15
N ALA A 19 -3.82 -2.56 -1.40
CA ALA A 19 -3.08 -3.65 -2.04
C ALA A 19 -2.23 -4.47 -1.05
N PHE A 20 -2.49 -4.34 0.26
CA PHE A 20 -1.86 -5.12 1.32
C PHE A 20 -0.33 -5.00 1.34
N LEU A 21 0.29 -3.94 0.81
CA LEU A 21 1.73 -3.91 0.55
C LEU A 21 2.60 -3.88 1.82
N ARG A 22 3.76 -4.52 1.76
CA ARG A 22 4.89 -4.27 2.68
C ARG A 22 5.55 -2.96 2.30
N ILE A 23 6.17 -2.28 3.26
CA ILE A 23 6.93 -1.05 2.98
C ILE A 23 8.02 -1.27 1.92
N SER A 24 8.69 -2.41 1.92
CA SER A 24 9.71 -2.74 0.92
C SER A 24 9.14 -2.89 -0.49
N GLU A 25 7.91 -3.37 -0.62
CA GLU A 25 7.24 -3.52 -1.91
C GLU A 25 6.80 -2.14 -2.42
N LEU A 26 6.26 -1.30 -1.52
CA LEU A 26 5.93 0.10 -1.83
C LEU A 26 7.16 0.90 -2.31
N CYS A 27 8.32 0.70 -1.67
CA CYS A 27 9.57 1.36 -2.06
C CYS A 27 10.04 1.03 -3.48
N HIS A 28 9.63 -0.10 -4.05
CA HIS A 28 10.07 -0.53 -5.39
C HIS A 28 8.97 -0.41 -6.43
N LEU A 29 7.82 0.17 -6.07
CA LEU A 29 6.65 0.26 -6.92
C LEU A 29 6.86 1.35 -7.99
N ARG A 30 6.58 1.00 -9.25
CA ARG A 30 6.68 1.90 -10.41
C ARG A 30 5.31 2.27 -10.94
N PHE A 31 5.22 3.35 -11.73
CA PHE A 31 3.95 3.75 -12.33
C PHE A 31 3.38 2.67 -13.26
N SER A 32 4.23 1.98 -14.02
CA SER A 32 3.85 0.87 -14.90
C SER A 32 3.33 -0.36 -14.15
N ASP A 33 3.57 -0.45 -12.85
CA ASP A 33 3.07 -1.56 -12.03
C ASP A 33 1.58 -1.40 -11.67
N ILE A 34 1.00 -0.21 -11.85
CA ILE A 34 -0.40 0.07 -11.51
C ILE A 34 -1.19 0.33 -12.79
N SER A 35 -2.24 -0.44 -13.02
CA SER A 35 -3.11 -0.29 -14.19
C SER A 35 -4.59 -0.29 -13.81
N PHE A 36 -5.35 0.60 -14.45
CA PHE A 36 -6.80 0.66 -14.31
C PHE A 36 -7.45 -0.36 -15.25
N GLN A 37 -8.41 -1.13 -14.75
CA GLN A 37 -9.08 -2.20 -15.49
C GLN A 37 -10.57 -1.90 -15.78
N GLY A 38 -11.07 -0.72 -15.38
CA GLY A 38 -12.49 -0.38 -15.43
C GLY A 38 -13.21 -0.57 -14.10
N GLU A 39 -14.39 0.04 -13.94
CA GLU A 39 -15.29 -0.14 -12.78
C GLU A 39 -14.62 0.02 -11.40
N ASP A 40 -13.75 1.02 -11.26
CA ASP A 40 -12.95 1.29 -10.06
C ASP A 40 -11.97 0.16 -9.68
N VAL A 41 -11.75 -0.82 -10.55
CA VAL A 41 -10.80 -1.93 -10.36
C VAL A 41 -9.42 -1.56 -10.87
N TRP A 42 -8.42 -1.80 -10.03
CA TRP A 42 -7.01 -1.55 -10.30
C TRP A 42 -6.21 -2.81 -10.09
N TRP A 43 -5.24 -3.04 -10.97
CA TRP A 43 -4.24 -4.09 -10.81
C TRP A 43 -2.91 -3.47 -10.37
N LEU A 44 -2.26 -4.10 -9.41
CA LEU A 44 -0.93 -3.74 -8.95
C LEU A 44 0.00 -4.95 -9.05
N ARG A 45 1.07 -4.79 -9.82
CA ARG A 45 2.11 -5.80 -10.01
C ARG A 45 3.21 -5.63 -8.96
N VAL A 46 3.28 -6.57 -8.02
CA VAL A 46 4.40 -6.70 -7.10
C VAL A 46 5.48 -7.53 -7.79
N ARG A 47 6.49 -6.87 -8.37
CA ARG A 47 7.58 -7.52 -9.12
C ARG A 47 8.39 -8.52 -8.28
N LYS A 48 8.67 -8.17 -7.02
CA LYS A 48 9.42 -9.01 -6.08
C LYS A 48 8.83 -8.88 -4.68
N SER A 49 8.67 -10.00 -3.99
CA SER A 49 8.28 -10.01 -2.58
C SER A 49 9.31 -10.77 -1.74
N LYS A 50 9.37 -10.50 -0.43
CA LYS A 50 10.26 -11.23 0.51
C LYS A 50 10.07 -12.75 0.42
N THR A 51 8.85 -13.18 0.12
CA THR A 51 8.43 -14.59 0.04
C THR A 51 8.63 -15.23 -1.32
N ASP A 52 8.96 -14.44 -2.34
CA ASP A 52 9.11 -14.84 -3.74
C ASP A 52 10.60 -15.03 -4.06
N GLN A 53 11.11 -16.21 -3.72
CA GLN A 53 12.51 -16.59 -3.96
C GLN A 53 12.83 -16.77 -5.46
N ARG A 54 11.81 -16.98 -6.31
CA ARG A 54 11.97 -17.19 -7.75
C ARG A 54 11.80 -15.91 -8.58
N GLY A 55 11.27 -14.83 -7.99
CA GLY A 55 11.05 -13.56 -8.67
C GLY A 55 9.88 -13.60 -9.66
N ASN A 56 8.94 -14.52 -9.49
CA ASN A 56 7.79 -14.68 -10.38
C ASN A 56 6.82 -13.50 -10.28
N GLY A 57 6.92 -12.68 -9.24
CA GLY A 57 6.02 -11.57 -8.93
C GLY A 57 4.57 -12.01 -8.67
N THR A 58 3.74 -11.08 -8.23
CA THR A 58 2.30 -11.33 -8.09
C THR A 58 1.49 -10.10 -8.45
N THR A 59 0.28 -10.30 -8.96
CA THR A 59 -0.64 -9.21 -9.29
C THR A 59 -1.77 -9.19 -8.28
N ILE A 60 -2.05 -8.01 -7.74
CA ILE A 60 -3.09 -7.79 -6.74
C ILE A 60 -4.16 -6.92 -7.37
N ALA A 61 -5.39 -7.40 -7.37
CA ALA A 61 -6.55 -6.60 -7.71
C ALA A 61 -7.08 -5.90 -6.45
N PHE A 62 -7.38 -4.63 -6.56
CA PHE A 62 -7.99 -3.82 -5.50
C PHE A 62 -8.90 -2.77 -6.12
N ARG A 63 -9.83 -2.24 -5.33
CA ARG A 63 -10.72 -1.16 -5.77
C ARG A 63 -10.27 0.16 -5.17
N LEU A 64 -10.36 1.22 -5.98
CA LEU A 64 -10.22 2.60 -5.52
C LEU A 64 -11.44 3.38 -5.99
N ASP A 65 -12.26 3.81 -5.04
CA ASP A 65 -13.45 4.63 -5.27
C ASP A 65 -13.41 5.90 -4.39
N GLY A 66 -14.39 6.78 -4.60
CA GLY A 66 -14.64 7.95 -3.76
C GLY A 66 -13.38 8.77 -3.41
N GLN A 67 -13.09 8.87 -2.11
CA GLN A 67 -11.93 9.62 -1.59
C GLN A 67 -10.59 8.98 -1.97
N GLY A 68 -10.51 7.65 -2.05
CA GLY A 68 -9.29 6.93 -2.42
C GLY A 68 -8.90 7.20 -3.87
N LEU A 69 -9.88 7.19 -4.77
CA LEU A 69 -9.66 7.51 -6.18
C LEU A 69 -9.27 8.99 -6.37
N ARG A 70 -9.94 9.91 -5.68
CA ARG A 70 -9.56 11.34 -5.69
C ARG A 70 -8.12 11.55 -5.23
N LEU A 71 -7.75 10.96 -4.10
CA LEU A 71 -6.39 11.04 -3.58
C LEU A 71 -5.35 10.50 -4.56
N TRP A 72 -5.64 9.37 -5.21
CA TRP A 72 -4.75 8.77 -6.21
C TRP A 72 -4.59 9.66 -7.45
N ASN A 73 -5.67 10.27 -7.93
CA ASN A 73 -5.61 11.18 -9.07
C ASN A 73 -4.85 12.48 -8.72
N ASP A 74 -5.10 13.06 -7.54
CA ASP A 74 -4.36 14.23 -7.06
C ASP A 74 -2.87 13.93 -6.95
N PHE A 75 -2.52 12.74 -6.44
CA PHE A 75 -1.13 12.29 -6.38
C PHE A 75 -0.50 12.20 -7.77
N LYS A 76 -1.16 11.54 -8.74
CA LYS A 76 -0.64 11.47 -10.12
C LYS A 76 -0.44 12.85 -10.73
N ASN A 77 -1.38 13.77 -10.51
CA ASN A 77 -1.30 15.13 -11.04
C ASN A 77 -0.10 15.91 -10.46
N LEU A 78 0.21 15.72 -9.17
CA LEU A 78 1.39 16.33 -8.54
C LEU A 78 2.71 15.81 -9.12
N HIS A 79 2.74 14.53 -9.51
CA HIS A 79 3.91 13.89 -10.10
C HIS A 79 4.08 14.21 -11.60
N GLY A 80 3.13 14.91 -12.22
CA GLY A 80 3.22 15.40 -13.59
C GLY A 80 3.52 14.30 -14.62
N PHE A 81 4.34 14.64 -15.62
CA PHE A 81 4.88 13.66 -16.58
C PHE A 81 5.94 12.81 -15.88
N SER A 82 5.53 11.64 -15.38
CA SER A 82 6.44 10.59 -14.90
C SER A 82 6.55 9.50 -15.96
N ALA A 83 7.76 8.98 -16.17
CA ALA A 83 7.95 7.84 -17.06
C ALA A 83 7.35 6.58 -16.43
N PRO A 84 6.87 5.60 -17.23
CA PRO A 84 6.28 4.37 -16.69
C PRO A 84 7.19 3.62 -15.71
N GLU A 85 8.51 3.64 -15.95
CA GLU A 85 9.48 2.94 -15.10
C GLU A 85 10.00 3.76 -13.90
N ASP A 86 9.51 4.98 -13.71
CA ASP A 86 9.84 5.78 -12.53
C ASP A 86 9.19 5.20 -11.28
N PHE A 87 9.93 5.24 -10.17
CA PHE A 87 9.38 4.83 -8.87
C PHE A 87 8.37 5.87 -8.39
N ILE A 88 7.18 5.39 -8.00
CA ILE A 88 6.04 6.22 -7.59
C ILE A 88 6.41 7.17 -6.45
N PHE A 89 7.24 6.70 -5.53
CA PHE A 89 7.63 7.45 -4.33
C PHE A 89 9.12 7.87 -4.36
N SER A 90 9.72 7.97 -5.55
CA SER A 90 11.14 8.35 -5.70
C SER A 90 11.45 9.67 -4.98
N CYS A 91 12.67 9.78 -4.50
CA CYS A 91 13.24 11.09 -4.18
C CYS A 91 13.87 11.67 -5.46
N ARG A 92 14.20 12.98 -5.44
CA ARG A 92 14.70 13.75 -6.60
C ARG A 92 15.88 13.13 -7.37
N THR A 93 16.52 12.09 -6.84
CA THR A 93 17.66 11.37 -7.43
C THR A 93 17.26 10.17 -8.32
N GLY A 94 15.97 9.92 -8.57
CA GLY A 94 15.49 8.91 -9.55
C GLY A 94 15.56 7.44 -9.09
N GLY A 95 16.09 7.17 -7.89
CA GLY A 95 16.14 5.83 -7.30
C GLY A 95 14.90 5.47 -6.46
N PRO A 96 14.77 4.19 -6.04
CA PRO A 96 13.72 3.79 -5.12
C PRO A 96 13.90 4.53 -3.78
N PRO A 97 12.82 5.01 -3.15
CA PRO A 97 12.93 5.61 -1.82
C PRO A 97 13.39 4.58 -0.79
N SER A 98 14.12 5.08 0.22
CA SER A 98 14.45 4.26 1.39
C SER A 98 13.21 3.96 2.23
N ARG A 99 13.26 2.83 2.95
CA ARG A 99 12.21 2.47 3.93
C ARG A 99 12.05 3.54 5.01
N ASP A 100 13.13 4.20 5.39
CA ASP A 100 13.11 5.25 6.42
C ASP A 100 12.46 6.53 5.91
N PHE A 101 12.66 6.87 4.62
CA PHE A 101 11.96 7.98 3.99
C PHE A 101 10.44 7.75 4.03
N ILE A 102 9.98 6.58 3.58
CA ILE A 102 8.55 6.23 3.64
C ILE A 102 8.08 6.21 5.10
N SER A 103 8.81 5.61 6.02
CA SER A 103 8.40 5.52 7.43
C SER A 103 8.26 6.89 8.09
N ARG A 104 9.20 7.82 7.86
CA ARG A 104 9.09 9.21 8.32
C ARG A 104 7.87 9.90 7.72
N ARG A 105 7.58 9.60 6.46
CA ARG A 105 6.43 10.17 5.76
C ARG A 105 5.10 9.67 6.31
N LEU A 106 4.97 8.37 6.55
CA LEU A 106 3.82 7.77 7.22
C LEU A 106 3.62 8.38 8.62
N LYS A 107 4.69 8.48 9.41
CA LYS A 107 4.64 9.07 10.76
C LYS A 107 4.15 10.51 10.72
N LYS A 108 4.70 11.33 9.80
CA LYS A 108 4.25 12.72 9.64
C LYS A 108 2.77 12.80 9.27
N THR A 109 2.33 12.05 8.26
CA THR A 109 0.91 12.06 7.85
C THR A 109 -0.02 11.64 8.98
N LEU A 110 0.35 10.64 9.78
CA LEU A 110 -0.42 10.24 10.95
C LEU A 110 -0.44 11.32 12.04
N THR A 111 0.68 12.01 12.28
CA THR A 111 0.73 13.13 13.23
C THR A 111 -0.16 14.27 12.77
N ASP A 112 -0.05 14.67 11.51
CA ASP A 112 -0.84 15.77 10.95
C ASP A 112 -2.35 15.45 10.98
N ALA A 113 -2.73 14.18 10.86
CA ALA A 113 -4.10 13.70 11.00
C ALA A 113 -4.57 13.51 12.46
N GLY A 114 -3.76 13.85 13.46
CA GLY A 114 -4.09 13.65 14.88
C GLY A 114 -4.05 12.19 15.36
N LEU A 115 -3.52 11.27 14.54
CA LEU A 115 -3.49 9.82 14.79
C LEU A 115 -2.17 9.31 15.37
N ALA A 116 -1.22 10.18 15.71
CA ALA A 116 0.08 9.78 16.29
C ALA A 116 -0.06 8.88 17.53
N HIS A 117 -1.07 9.13 18.38
CA HIS A 117 -1.34 8.38 19.60
C HIS A 117 -1.68 6.89 19.34
N ARG A 118 -2.15 6.55 18.13
CA ARG A 118 -2.46 5.16 17.74
C ARG A 118 -1.21 4.31 17.48
N ARG A 119 -0.02 4.91 17.41
CA ARG A 119 1.27 4.23 17.18
C ARG A 119 1.25 3.30 15.95
N LEU A 120 0.53 3.71 14.89
CA LEU A 120 0.42 2.93 13.66
C LEU A 120 1.78 2.91 12.94
N THR A 121 2.11 1.73 12.41
CA THR A 121 3.33 1.50 11.63
C THR A 121 2.96 1.02 10.22
N SER A 122 3.96 0.89 9.35
CA SER A 122 3.76 0.30 8.03
C SER A 122 3.09 -1.09 8.07
N HIS A 123 3.40 -1.90 9.09
CA HIS A 123 2.78 -3.21 9.28
C HIS A 123 1.32 -3.12 9.72
N SER A 124 0.94 -2.05 10.43
CA SER A 124 -0.43 -1.83 10.90
C SER A 124 -1.41 -1.70 9.73
N PHE A 125 -1.02 -1.06 8.62
CA PHE A 125 -1.91 -0.91 7.46
C PHE A 125 -2.21 -2.24 6.78
N ARG A 126 -1.18 -3.09 6.60
CA ARG A 126 -1.35 -4.43 6.02
C ARG A 126 -2.20 -5.33 6.92
N GLY A 127 -1.99 -5.29 8.24
CA GLY A 127 -2.80 -6.05 9.19
C GLY A 127 -4.24 -5.53 9.30
N GLY A 128 -4.40 -4.21 9.27
CA GLY A 128 -5.71 -3.56 9.24
C GLY A 128 -6.52 -3.91 7.99
N ALA A 129 -5.88 -3.95 6.82
CA ALA A 129 -6.51 -4.38 5.58
C ALA A 129 -6.99 -5.84 5.64
N ALA A 130 -6.15 -6.75 6.16
CA ALA A 130 -6.55 -8.14 6.38
C ALA A 130 -7.69 -8.28 7.37
N THR A 131 -7.63 -7.58 8.49
CA THR A 131 -8.70 -7.57 9.49
C THR A 131 -10.01 -7.06 8.89
N THR A 132 -9.95 -5.98 8.10
CA THR A 132 -11.12 -5.38 7.44
C THR A 132 -11.74 -6.35 6.43
N ALA A 133 -10.92 -7.00 5.59
CA ALA A 133 -11.39 -7.98 4.62
C ALA A 133 -12.07 -9.18 5.29
N ILE A 134 -11.47 -9.71 6.37
CA ILE A 134 -12.05 -10.83 7.12
C ILE A 134 -13.38 -10.44 7.76
N ARG A 135 -13.47 -9.24 8.35
CA ARG A 135 -14.72 -8.72 8.93
C ARG A 135 -15.81 -8.48 7.89
N ALA A 136 -15.43 -8.19 6.65
CA ALA A 136 -16.35 -8.09 5.51
C ALA A 136 -16.75 -9.46 4.94
N GLY A 137 -16.33 -10.57 5.56
CA GLY A 137 -16.69 -11.93 5.14
C GLY A 137 -15.81 -12.49 4.01
N ALA A 138 -14.68 -11.86 3.69
CA ALA A 138 -13.77 -12.41 2.68
C ALA A 138 -13.18 -13.75 3.14
N ASP A 139 -13.05 -14.68 2.20
CA ASP A 139 -12.44 -15.99 2.47
C ASP A 139 -10.99 -15.83 2.98
N PRO A 140 -10.64 -16.44 4.13
CA PRO A 140 -9.30 -16.32 4.70
C PRO A 140 -8.17 -16.79 3.77
N ALA A 141 -8.38 -17.81 2.95
CA ALA A 141 -7.35 -18.29 2.03
C ALA A 141 -7.09 -17.24 0.93
N ASN A 142 -8.12 -16.56 0.44
CA ASN A 142 -7.98 -15.43 -0.48
C ASN A 142 -7.25 -14.24 0.16
N VAL A 143 -7.58 -13.87 1.41
CA VAL A 143 -6.87 -12.80 2.14
C VAL A 143 -5.41 -13.17 2.35
N MET A 144 -5.12 -14.43 2.72
CA MET A 144 -3.76 -14.94 2.85
C MET A 144 -2.98 -14.87 1.53
N ARG A 145 -3.62 -15.21 0.41
CA ARG A 145 -3.03 -15.13 -0.94
C ARG A 145 -2.69 -13.70 -1.33
N VAL A 146 -3.64 -12.77 -1.25
CA VAL A 146 -3.43 -11.33 -1.55
C VAL A 146 -2.38 -10.72 -0.63
N GLY A 147 -2.49 -11.02 0.66
CA GLY A 147 -1.55 -10.59 1.67
C GLY A 147 -0.32 -11.49 1.78
N ARG A 148 -0.01 -12.33 0.80
CA ARG A 148 1.24 -13.13 0.67
C ARG A 148 1.76 -13.70 2.00
N TRP A 149 0.86 -14.29 2.79
CA TRP A 149 1.19 -15.00 4.02
C TRP A 149 1.33 -16.49 3.71
N LYS A 150 2.51 -17.07 3.97
CA LYS A 150 2.76 -18.51 3.72
C LYS A 150 2.19 -19.43 4.80
N SER A 151 1.97 -18.91 6.02
CA SER A 151 1.49 -19.70 7.14
C SER A 151 0.31 -19.03 7.81
N ARG A 152 -0.66 -19.86 8.24
CA ARG A 152 -1.84 -19.40 8.98
C ARG A 152 -1.44 -18.74 10.30
N LYS A 153 -0.41 -19.24 10.99
CA LYS A 153 0.13 -18.64 12.21
C LYS A 153 0.58 -17.19 11.99
N SER A 154 1.35 -16.93 10.92
CA SER A 154 1.79 -15.58 10.59
C SER A 154 0.65 -14.69 10.12
N PHE A 155 -0.42 -15.25 9.56
CA PHE A 155 -1.61 -14.51 9.19
C PHE A 155 -2.42 -14.10 10.42
N LEU A 156 -2.68 -15.02 11.33
CA LEU A 156 -3.46 -14.78 12.55
C LEU A 156 -2.80 -13.77 13.49
N SER A 157 -1.48 -13.62 13.47
CA SER A 157 -0.81 -12.55 14.24
C SER A 157 -1.15 -11.13 13.77
N TYR A 158 -1.73 -10.97 12.57
CA TYR A 158 -2.15 -9.69 12.01
C TYR A 158 -3.66 -9.44 12.08
N VAL A 159 -4.46 -10.50 12.19
CA VAL A 159 -5.92 -10.37 12.16
C VAL A 159 -6.44 -10.21 13.57
N ASN A 160 -6.94 -9.02 13.88
CA ASN A 160 -7.68 -8.81 15.12
C ASN A 160 -9.12 -9.27 14.94
N LEU A 161 -9.33 -10.57 15.15
CA LEU A 161 -10.64 -11.13 15.43
C LEU A 161 -11.01 -10.63 16.83
N SER A 162 -11.73 -9.50 16.93
CA SER A 162 -12.36 -9.18 18.21
C SER A 162 -13.30 -10.34 18.57
N PRO A 163 -13.41 -10.72 19.85
CA PRO A 163 -14.29 -11.82 20.25
C PRO A 163 -15.71 -11.50 19.78
N LEU A 164 -16.36 -12.49 19.18
CA LEU A 164 -17.78 -12.45 18.83
C LEU A 164 -18.63 -12.15 20.06
#